data_AF-A0A4Y3PJY4-F1
#
_entry.id   AF-A0A4Y3PJY4-F1
#
_cell.length_a   1.000
_cell.length_b   1.000
_cell.length_c   1.000
_cell.angle_alpha   90.00
_cell.angle_beta   90.00
_cell.angle_gamma   90.00
#
_symmetry.space_group_name_H-M   'P 1'
#
loop_
_entity.id
_entity.type
_entity.pdbx_description
1 polymer ?
#
loop_
_entity_poly.entity_id
_entity_poly.type
_entity_poly.pdbx_seq_one_letter_code
_entity_poly.pdbx_strand_id
1 'polypeptide(L)'
;MTRNWRDLTYLRNGTAKQQAAARAIEQSAVLQRLQAFDPVLAGTIPLDIDIGDSDLDIVCECYDLELFAEIARSFYADCEEYQEARMPVQAVPTCLVSFFAHGFWFELFAQPRPVEQQNAYRHMIIEHRLLQLAGPKARQHIRQLKQNGLKTEPAFASYFHIPGADPYQALLALEPWTDDQLLDLIVGR
;
A
#
# COMPACT_ATOMS: atom_id res chain seq x y z
N MET A 1 18.89 0.89 7.78
CA MET A 1 18.00 1.94 8.36
C MET A 1 16.60 1.70 7.82
N THR A 2 15.62 1.53 8.70
CA THR A 2 14.21 1.37 8.31
C THR A 2 13.68 2.69 7.77
N ARG A 3 13.08 2.70 6.58
CA ARG A 3 12.46 3.90 5.99
C ARG A 3 11.27 4.34 6.88
N ASN A 4 11.14 5.65 7.12
CA ASN A 4 9.94 6.20 7.74
C ASN A 4 8.86 6.39 6.66
N TRP A 5 7.83 5.54 6.69
CA TRP A 5 6.74 5.59 5.70
C TRP A 5 5.73 6.72 5.93
N ARG A 6 5.77 7.39 7.08
CA ARG A 6 4.97 8.60 7.34
C ARG A 6 5.59 9.87 6.76
N ASP A 7 6.87 9.82 6.35
CA ASP A 7 7.54 10.92 5.67
C ASP A 7 7.57 10.68 4.15
N LEU A 8 6.69 11.38 3.42
CA LEU A 8 6.58 11.25 1.97
C LEU A 8 7.72 11.88 1.17
N THR A 9 8.78 12.38 1.80
CA THR A 9 9.94 12.96 1.11
C THR A 9 10.58 11.98 0.10
N TYR A 10 10.47 10.66 0.33
CA TYR A 10 10.95 9.66 -0.62
C TYR A 10 10.19 9.68 -1.95
N LEU A 11 8.93 10.10 -1.99
CA LEU A 11 8.15 10.20 -3.22
C LEU A 11 8.60 11.40 -4.07
N ARG A 12 8.91 12.53 -3.42
CA ARG A 12 9.35 13.76 -4.08
C ARG A 12 10.69 13.59 -4.82
N ASN A 13 11.52 12.66 -4.34
CA ASN A 13 12.80 12.30 -4.96
C ASN A 13 12.70 11.02 -5.83
N GLY A 14 11.48 10.50 -6.01
CA GLY A 14 11.20 9.26 -6.71
C GLY A 14 10.95 9.43 -8.20
N THR A 15 10.27 8.45 -8.81
CA THR A 15 9.85 8.48 -10.20
C THR A 15 8.84 9.59 -10.50
N ALA A 16 8.58 9.87 -11.78
CA ALA A 16 7.58 10.87 -12.17
C ALA A 16 6.19 10.58 -11.59
N LYS A 17 5.79 9.30 -11.51
CA LYS A 17 4.52 8.88 -10.90
C LYS A 17 4.53 9.04 -9.38
N GLN A 18 5.64 8.72 -8.70
CA GLN A 18 5.79 8.99 -7.26
C GLN A 18 5.72 10.50 -6.94
N GLN A 19 6.36 11.34 -7.73
CA GLN A 19 6.28 12.79 -7.57
C GLN A 19 4.86 13.33 -7.84
N ALA A 20 4.15 12.76 -8.82
CA ALA A 20 2.76 13.10 -9.08
C ALA A 20 1.84 12.66 -7.93
N ALA A 21 2.06 11.46 -7.38
CA ALA A 21 1.35 10.97 -6.20
C ALA A 21 1.57 11.88 -4.98
N ALA A 22 2.81 12.31 -4.72
CA ALA A 22 3.10 13.26 -3.64
C ALA A 22 2.31 14.57 -3.80
N ARG A 23 2.28 15.14 -5.02
CA ARG A 23 1.49 16.34 -5.30
C ARG A 23 -0.02 16.10 -5.12
N ALA A 24 -0.54 14.96 -5.57
CA ALA A 24 -1.95 14.62 -5.40
C ALA A 24 -2.34 14.51 -3.92
N ILE A 25 -1.51 13.86 -3.10
CA ILE A 25 -1.69 13.74 -1.64
C ILE A 25 -1.64 15.11 -0.95
N GLU A 26 -0.71 15.98 -1.37
CA GLU A 26 -0.60 17.35 -0.84
C GLU A 26 -1.82 18.20 -1.21
N GLN A 27 -2.26 18.13 -2.47
CA GLN A 27 -3.40 18.90 -2.97
C GLN A 27 -4.74 18.46 -2.35
N SER A 28 -4.91 17.15 -2.12
CA SER A 28 -6.11 16.62 -1.46
C SER A 28 -6.12 16.85 0.05
N ALA A 29 -4.98 17.23 0.63
CA ALA A 29 -4.73 17.37 2.06
C ALA A 29 -5.13 16.13 2.88
N VAL A 30 -5.13 14.93 2.27
CA VAL A 30 -5.71 13.72 2.88
C VAL A 30 -5.02 13.30 4.16
N LEU A 31 -3.70 13.36 4.21
CA LEU A 31 -2.97 13.02 5.44
C LEU A 31 -3.21 14.03 6.57
N GLN A 32 -3.43 15.30 6.22
CA GLN A 32 -3.74 16.34 7.21
C GLN A 32 -5.17 16.20 7.73
N ARG A 33 -6.14 16.02 6.83
CA ARG A 33 -7.57 15.93 7.16
C ARG A 33 -7.90 14.68 7.96
N LEU A 34 -7.17 13.59 7.73
CA LEU A 34 -7.34 12.32 8.44
C LEU A 34 -6.31 12.11 9.56
N GLN A 35 -5.54 13.13 9.94
CA GLN A 35 -4.43 12.99 10.91
C GLN A 35 -4.82 12.28 12.22
N ALA A 36 -6.05 12.46 12.69
CA ALA A 36 -6.57 11.82 13.90
C ALA A 36 -6.64 10.28 13.81
N PHE A 37 -6.57 9.73 12.60
CA PHE A 37 -6.65 8.30 12.30
C PHE A 37 -5.31 7.72 11.82
N ASP A 38 -4.20 8.44 12.03
CA ASP A 38 -2.85 8.02 11.65
C ASP A 38 -2.74 7.54 10.19
N PRO A 39 -3.02 8.40 9.20
CA PRO A 39 -3.10 7.99 7.81
C PRO A 39 -1.70 7.73 7.24
N VAL A 40 -1.52 6.57 6.60
CA VAL A 40 -0.25 6.17 5.98
C VAL A 40 -0.49 5.69 4.56
N LEU A 41 0.33 6.18 3.62
CA LEU A 41 0.34 5.66 2.26
C LEU A 41 0.94 4.25 2.23
N ALA A 42 0.16 3.29 1.75
CA ALA A 42 0.56 1.92 1.53
C ALA A 42 0.61 1.59 0.02
N GLY A 43 0.79 0.31 -0.29
CA GLY A 43 0.69 -0.19 -1.66
C GLY A 43 1.96 -0.02 -2.48
N THR A 44 1.77 0.07 -3.80
CA THR A 44 2.83 -0.24 -4.77
C THR A 44 3.61 0.98 -5.28
N ILE A 45 2.99 2.16 -5.25
CA ILE A 45 3.63 3.44 -5.59
C ILE A 45 4.80 3.74 -4.64
N PRO A 46 4.68 3.56 -3.31
CA PRO A 46 5.82 3.76 -2.39
C PRO A 46 7.06 2.92 -2.71
N LEU A 47 6.84 1.77 -3.34
CA LEU A 47 7.86 0.76 -3.63
C LEU A 47 8.46 0.89 -5.04
N ASP A 48 7.94 1.82 -5.85
CA ASP A 48 8.29 1.95 -7.27
C ASP A 48 8.11 0.59 -7.96
N ILE A 49 6.93 -0.01 -7.81
CA ILE A 49 6.46 -1.19 -8.54
C ILE A 49 5.01 -1.03 -8.99
N ASP A 50 4.53 0.22 -9.03
CA ASP A 50 3.23 0.58 -9.55
C ASP A 50 3.14 0.37 -11.07
N ILE A 51 1.90 0.29 -11.54
CA ILE A 51 1.52 0.24 -12.96
C ILE A 51 0.54 1.39 -13.25
N GLY A 52 0.15 1.57 -14.51
CA GLY A 52 -0.56 2.79 -14.97
C GLY A 52 -1.80 3.14 -14.14
N ASP A 53 -2.58 2.14 -13.77
CA ASP A 53 -3.84 2.20 -13.03
C ASP A 53 -3.70 2.06 -11.51
N SER A 54 -2.48 2.01 -10.96
CA SER A 54 -2.29 1.97 -9.51
C SER A 54 -2.81 3.24 -8.82
N ASP A 55 -3.54 3.01 -7.75
CA ASP A 55 -4.21 3.91 -6.81
C ASP A 55 -3.29 4.36 -5.66
N LEU A 56 -3.82 5.29 -4.85
CA LEU A 56 -3.23 5.77 -3.61
C LEU A 56 -3.97 5.16 -2.42
N ASP A 57 -3.44 4.05 -1.92
CA ASP A 57 -3.93 3.36 -0.74
C ASP A 57 -3.54 4.12 0.53
N ILE A 58 -4.50 4.70 1.25
CA ILE A 58 -4.30 5.35 2.56
C ILE A 58 -4.93 4.48 3.64
N VAL A 59 -4.09 3.82 4.44
CA VAL A 59 -4.54 3.02 5.59
C VAL A 59 -4.59 3.88 6.85
N CYS A 60 -5.64 3.68 7.66
CA CYS A 60 -5.94 4.46 8.85
C CYS A 60 -6.31 3.54 10.02
N GLU A 61 -5.88 3.89 11.23
CA GLU A 61 -6.36 3.30 12.48
C GLU A 61 -7.59 4.07 12.96
N CYS A 62 -8.74 3.39 13.06
CA CYS A 62 -9.97 4.01 13.52
C CYS A 62 -10.90 3.04 14.24
N TYR A 63 -11.28 3.41 15.48
CA TYR A 63 -12.23 2.66 16.31
C TYR A 63 -13.68 3.14 16.16
N ASP A 64 -13.89 4.36 15.64
CA ASP A 64 -15.20 4.93 15.32
C ASP A 64 -15.32 5.14 13.81
N LEU A 65 -15.73 4.07 13.11
CA LEU A 65 -15.81 4.06 11.66
C LEU A 65 -16.88 5.01 11.11
N GLU A 66 -17.86 5.41 11.92
CA GLU A 66 -18.84 6.41 11.48
C GLU A 66 -18.23 7.80 11.53
N LEU A 67 -17.53 8.16 12.61
CA LEU A 67 -16.78 9.40 12.68
C LEU A 67 -15.76 9.52 11.52
N PHE A 68 -15.02 8.44 11.21
CA PHE A 68 -14.09 8.43 10.09
C PHE A 68 -14.80 8.77 8.77
N ALA A 69 -15.94 8.15 8.52
CA ALA A 69 -16.67 8.36 7.29
C ALA A 69 -17.35 9.72 7.22
N GLU A 70 -17.90 10.24 8.31
CA GLU A 70 -18.42 11.61 8.38
C GLU A 70 -17.33 12.62 8.01
N ILE A 71 -16.12 12.45 8.55
CA ILE A 71 -14.97 13.31 8.23
C ILE A 71 -14.58 13.16 6.76
N ALA A 72 -14.40 11.93 6.25
CA ALA A 72 -14.05 11.69 4.85
C ALA A 72 -15.11 12.29 3.90
N ARG A 73 -16.39 12.05 4.17
CA ARG A 73 -17.52 12.58 3.41
C ARG A 73 -17.55 14.11 3.41
N SER A 74 -17.28 14.75 4.56
CA SER A 74 -17.24 16.21 4.67
C SER A 74 -16.18 16.86 3.78
N PHE A 75 -15.13 16.12 3.43
CA PHE A 75 -14.00 16.62 2.65
C PHE A 75 -13.97 16.16 1.19
N TYR A 76 -14.59 15.01 0.88
CA TYR A 76 -14.41 14.32 -0.40
C TYR A 76 -15.71 13.93 -1.11
N ALA A 77 -16.89 14.16 -0.54
CA ALA A 77 -18.15 13.77 -1.18
C ALA A 77 -18.41 14.45 -2.54
N ASP A 78 -17.84 15.64 -2.76
CA ASP A 78 -17.93 16.38 -4.03
C ASP A 78 -16.86 15.94 -5.06
N CYS A 79 -15.95 15.02 -4.71
CA CYS A 79 -14.98 14.47 -5.65
C CYS A 79 -15.65 13.51 -6.64
N GLU A 80 -15.03 13.36 -7.81
CA GLU A 80 -15.51 12.46 -8.85
C GLU A 80 -15.55 11.02 -8.34
N GLU A 81 -16.62 10.30 -8.67
CA GLU A 81 -16.80 8.89 -8.34
C GLU A 81 -16.64 8.56 -6.83
N TYR A 82 -17.03 9.50 -5.95
CA TYR A 82 -17.03 9.25 -4.51
C TYR A 82 -17.92 8.05 -4.16
N GLN A 83 -17.35 7.08 -3.47
CA GLN A 83 -18.03 5.92 -2.94
C GLN A 83 -17.63 5.69 -1.49
N GLU A 84 -18.57 5.19 -0.70
CA GLU A 84 -18.36 4.85 0.69
C GLU A 84 -19.04 3.51 0.97
N ALA A 85 -18.32 2.61 1.63
CA ALA A 85 -18.84 1.31 2.00
C ALA A 85 -18.40 0.89 3.40
N ARG A 86 -19.25 0.09 4.06
CA ARG A 86 -18.92 -0.62 5.30
C ARG A 86 -18.99 -2.11 5.04
N MET A 87 -17.94 -2.83 5.41
CA MET A 87 -17.89 -4.28 5.26
C MET A 87 -16.89 -4.90 6.24
N PRO A 88 -17.06 -6.18 6.59
CA PRO A 88 -16.01 -6.91 7.29
C PRO A 88 -14.90 -7.31 6.30
N VAL A 89 -13.65 -6.99 6.63
CA VAL A 89 -12.46 -7.53 5.94
C VAL A 89 -11.71 -8.40 6.94
N GLN A 90 -11.54 -9.69 6.63
CA GLN A 90 -11.00 -10.69 7.57
C GLN A 90 -11.70 -10.68 8.94
N ALA A 91 -13.04 -10.59 8.92
CA ALA A 91 -13.90 -10.49 10.10
C ALA A 91 -13.70 -9.22 10.96
N VAL A 92 -12.98 -8.21 10.47
CA VAL A 92 -12.79 -6.92 11.13
C VAL A 92 -13.71 -5.87 10.47
N PRO A 93 -14.55 -5.15 11.22
CA PRO A 93 -15.30 -4.02 10.69
C PRO A 93 -14.37 -3.02 10.00
N THR A 94 -14.72 -2.65 8.77
CA THR A 94 -13.90 -1.80 7.91
C THR A 94 -14.76 -0.73 7.28
N CYS A 95 -14.23 0.48 7.20
CA CYS A 95 -14.76 1.54 6.36
C CYS A 95 -13.82 1.72 5.16
N LEU A 96 -14.42 1.70 3.96
CA LEU A 96 -13.76 1.99 2.70
C LEU A 96 -14.38 3.25 2.10
N VAL A 97 -13.54 4.21 1.74
CA VAL A 97 -13.94 5.40 0.98
C VAL A 97 -13.05 5.49 -0.25
N SER A 98 -13.64 5.60 -1.43
CA SER A 98 -12.88 5.81 -2.66
C SER A 98 -13.39 7.03 -3.42
N PHE A 99 -12.49 7.71 -4.12
CA PHE A 99 -12.81 8.85 -4.98
C PHE A 99 -11.66 9.11 -5.95
N PHE A 100 -11.96 9.81 -7.04
CA PHE A 100 -10.95 10.27 -7.98
C PHE A 100 -10.65 11.76 -7.77
N ALA A 101 -9.37 12.10 -7.61
CA ALA A 101 -8.91 13.48 -7.45
C ALA A 101 -7.47 13.64 -7.93
N HIS A 102 -7.15 14.81 -8.51
CA HIS A 102 -5.79 15.18 -8.90
C HIS A 102 -5.07 14.15 -9.81
N GLY A 103 -5.84 13.41 -10.61
CA GLY A 103 -5.31 12.38 -11.53
C GLY A 103 -5.07 11.01 -10.90
N PHE A 104 -5.52 10.77 -9.67
CA PHE A 104 -5.37 9.49 -8.96
C PHE A 104 -6.69 9.04 -8.36
N TRP A 105 -6.88 7.73 -8.32
CA TRP A 105 -7.80 7.10 -7.39
C TRP A 105 -7.19 7.13 -5.99
N PHE A 106 -7.98 7.59 -5.02
CA PHE A 106 -7.70 7.44 -3.61
C PHE A 106 -8.57 6.32 -3.07
N GLU A 107 -7.97 5.41 -2.30
CA GLU A 107 -8.67 4.41 -1.51
C GLU A 107 -8.29 4.63 -0.04
N LEU A 108 -9.25 5.08 0.77
CA LEU A 108 -9.10 5.27 2.20
C LEU A 108 -9.65 4.05 2.92
N PHE A 109 -8.78 3.35 3.63
CA PHE A 109 -9.09 2.11 4.33
C PHE A 109 -8.93 2.31 5.83
N ALA A 110 -10.01 2.15 6.60
CA ALA A 110 -9.98 2.31 8.05
C ALA A 110 -10.46 1.06 8.81
N GLN A 111 -9.66 0.65 9.79
CA GLN A 111 -9.96 -0.46 10.70
C GLN A 111 -9.58 -0.12 12.15
N PRO A 112 -10.21 -0.77 13.15
CA PRO A 112 -9.86 -0.63 14.57
C PRO A 112 -8.57 -1.39 14.91
N ARG A 113 -7.49 -1.13 14.16
CA ARG A 113 -6.18 -1.77 14.27
C ARG A 113 -5.08 -0.76 13.97
N PRO A 114 -3.96 -0.77 14.71
CA PRO A 114 -2.78 0.02 14.38
C PRO A 114 -2.35 -0.23 12.93
N VAL A 115 -1.94 0.83 12.24
CA VAL A 115 -1.54 0.75 10.82
C VAL A 115 -0.49 -0.33 10.57
N GLU A 116 0.49 -0.45 11.45
CA GLU A 116 1.56 -1.44 11.36
C GLU A 116 1.06 -2.90 11.41
N GLN A 117 -0.13 -3.13 11.94
CA GLN A 117 -0.76 -4.45 12.03
C GLN A 117 -1.73 -4.73 10.87
N GLN A 118 -2.02 -3.73 10.04
CA GLN A 118 -2.90 -3.89 8.88
C GLN A 118 -2.13 -4.52 7.71
N ASN A 119 -2.77 -5.45 7.00
CA ASN A 119 -2.05 -6.25 6.01
C ASN A 119 -1.49 -5.44 4.84
N ALA A 120 -2.15 -4.37 4.39
CA ALA A 120 -1.63 -3.50 3.34
C ALA A 120 -0.27 -2.90 3.71
N TYR A 121 -0.11 -2.44 4.96
CA TYR A 121 1.17 -1.97 5.45
C TYR A 121 2.18 -3.13 5.58
N ARG A 122 1.79 -4.24 6.22
CA ARG A 122 2.67 -5.41 6.43
C ARG A 122 3.22 -5.97 5.12
N HIS A 123 2.36 -6.11 4.10
CA HIS A 123 2.75 -6.48 2.74
C HIS A 123 3.77 -5.49 2.16
N MET A 124 3.48 -4.19 2.21
CA MET A 124 4.40 -3.17 1.70
C MET A 124 5.78 -3.28 2.38
N ILE A 125 5.84 -3.58 3.68
CA ILE A 125 7.11 -3.76 4.41
C ILE A 125 7.89 -4.97 3.89
N ILE A 126 7.27 -6.16 3.82
CA ILE A 126 7.99 -7.36 3.37
C ILE A 126 8.38 -7.28 1.89
N GLU A 127 7.51 -6.72 1.05
CA GLU A 127 7.79 -6.43 -0.36
C GLU A 127 8.98 -5.48 -0.50
N HIS A 128 9.01 -4.40 0.29
CA HIS A 128 10.15 -3.48 0.31
C HIS A 128 11.45 -4.20 0.66
N ARG A 129 11.45 -5.02 1.71
CA ARG A 129 12.63 -5.76 2.18
C ARG A 129 13.16 -6.68 1.08
N LEU A 130 12.29 -7.48 0.46
CA LEU A 130 12.67 -8.36 -0.66
C LEU A 130 13.26 -7.57 -1.84
N LEU A 131 12.65 -6.44 -2.20
CA LEU A 131 13.16 -5.58 -3.29
C LEU A 131 14.51 -4.93 -2.96
N GLN A 132 14.77 -4.58 -1.69
CA GLN A 132 16.08 -4.05 -1.28
C GLN A 132 17.16 -5.11 -1.39
N LEU A 133 16.90 -6.31 -0.87
CA LEU A 133 17.86 -7.42 -0.86
C LEU A 133 18.15 -7.95 -2.27
N ALA A 134 17.11 -8.04 -3.12
CA ALA A 134 17.25 -8.57 -4.48
C ALA A 134 17.79 -7.55 -5.50
N GLY A 135 17.77 -6.26 -5.17
CA GLY A 135 18.28 -5.19 -6.01
C GLY A 135 17.36 -4.74 -7.16
N PRO A 136 17.80 -3.78 -7.99
CA PRO A 136 16.94 -3.06 -8.93
C PRO A 136 16.33 -3.93 -10.05
N LYS A 137 16.99 -5.02 -10.44
CA LYS A 137 16.46 -5.97 -11.44
C LYS A 137 15.15 -6.63 -10.97
N ALA A 138 15.01 -6.85 -9.66
CA ALA A 138 13.77 -7.41 -9.10
C ALA A 138 12.60 -6.45 -9.30
N ARG A 139 12.77 -5.16 -9.01
CA ARG A 139 11.71 -4.14 -9.23
C ARG A 139 11.23 -4.13 -10.67
N GLN A 140 12.14 -4.16 -11.63
CA GLN A 140 11.81 -4.16 -13.06
C GLN A 140 11.02 -5.42 -13.46
N HIS A 141 11.44 -6.59 -13.01
CA HIS A 141 10.76 -7.84 -13.31
C HIS A 141 9.37 -7.91 -12.65
N ILE A 142 9.25 -7.50 -11.39
CA ILE A 142 7.96 -7.43 -10.69
C ILE A 142 7.00 -6.48 -11.42
N ARG A 143 7.46 -5.29 -11.87
CA ARG A 143 6.63 -4.40 -12.70
C ARG A 143 6.18 -5.07 -13.99
N GLN A 144 7.07 -5.78 -14.67
CA GLN A 144 6.73 -6.49 -15.91
C GLN A 144 5.67 -7.58 -15.68
N LEU A 145 5.82 -8.37 -14.61
CA LEU A 145 4.80 -9.37 -14.22
C LEU A 145 3.45 -8.71 -13.95
N LYS A 146 3.44 -7.57 -13.26
CA LYS A 146 2.21 -6.82 -13.00
C LYS A 146 1.58 -6.24 -14.26
N GLN A 147 2.38 -5.70 -15.17
CA GLN A 147 1.92 -5.22 -16.48
C GLN A 147 1.33 -6.35 -17.34
N ASN A 148 1.77 -7.59 -17.13
CA ASN A 148 1.22 -8.78 -17.77
C ASN A 148 -0.02 -9.34 -17.06
N GLY A 149 -0.57 -8.63 -16.07
CA GLY A 149 -1.84 -8.95 -15.42
C GLY A 149 -1.73 -9.67 -14.07
N LEU A 150 -0.52 -9.94 -13.56
CA LEU A 150 -0.39 -10.48 -12.20
C LEU A 150 -0.65 -9.38 -11.15
N LYS A 151 -1.35 -9.74 -10.08
CA LYS A 151 -1.39 -8.91 -8.86
C LYS A 151 -0.03 -8.90 -8.18
N THR A 152 0.16 -7.98 -7.24
CA THR A 152 1.45 -7.76 -6.57
C THR A 152 1.96 -9.02 -5.89
N GLU A 153 1.18 -9.63 -4.99
CA GLU A 153 1.61 -10.79 -4.20
C GLU A 153 1.91 -12.02 -5.08
N PRO A 154 1.08 -12.38 -6.08
CA PRO A 154 1.44 -13.40 -7.07
C PRO A 154 2.72 -13.10 -7.87
N ALA A 155 2.97 -11.83 -8.22
CA ALA A 155 4.20 -11.45 -8.91
C ALA A 155 5.44 -11.67 -8.03
N PHE A 156 5.36 -11.34 -6.73
CA PHE A 156 6.41 -11.64 -5.77
C PHE A 156 6.61 -13.14 -5.58
N ALA A 157 5.54 -13.89 -5.39
CA ALA A 157 5.64 -15.34 -5.22
C ALA A 157 6.24 -16.01 -6.45
N SER A 158 5.84 -15.59 -7.65
CA SER A 158 6.40 -16.08 -8.90
C SER A 158 7.89 -15.73 -9.07
N TYR A 159 8.31 -14.50 -8.76
CA TYR A 159 9.70 -14.06 -8.97
C TYR A 159 10.68 -14.65 -7.96
N PHE A 160 10.25 -14.78 -6.69
CA PHE A 160 11.08 -15.28 -5.60
C PHE A 160 10.87 -16.78 -5.30
N HIS A 161 10.10 -17.48 -6.13
CA HIS A 161 9.72 -18.88 -5.94
C HIS A 161 9.18 -19.16 -4.53
N ILE A 162 8.37 -18.24 -3.99
CA ILE A 162 7.80 -18.37 -2.64
C ILE A 162 6.77 -19.51 -2.67
N PRO A 163 6.96 -20.58 -1.87
CA PRO A 163 6.05 -21.70 -1.87
C PRO A 163 4.73 -21.35 -1.17
N GLY A 164 3.63 -21.92 -1.65
CA GLY A 164 2.32 -21.77 -1.03
C GLY A 164 1.21 -21.75 -2.07
N ALA A 165 0.01 -22.19 -1.68
CA ALA A 165 -1.17 -22.12 -2.53
C ALA A 165 -1.75 -20.70 -2.61
N ASP A 166 -1.53 -19.90 -1.56
CA ASP A 166 -1.99 -18.53 -1.45
C ASP A 166 -0.79 -17.57 -1.36
N PRO A 167 -0.43 -16.87 -2.46
CA PRO A 167 0.65 -15.89 -2.48
C PRO A 167 0.52 -14.80 -1.43
N TYR A 168 -0.71 -14.40 -1.09
CA TYR A 168 -0.97 -13.35 -0.11
C TYR A 168 -0.50 -13.79 1.28
N GLN A 169 -0.96 -14.95 1.74
CA GLN A 169 -0.55 -15.50 3.04
C GLN A 169 0.92 -15.90 3.07
N ALA A 170 1.43 -16.49 1.98
CA ALA A 170 2.82 -16.92 1.90
C ALA A 170 3.80 -15.75 2.02
N LEU A 171 3.48 -14.61 1.39
CA LEU A 171 4.30 -13.40 1.48
C LEU A 171 4.28 -12.80 2.89
N LEU A 172 3.12 -12.73 3.56
CA LEU A 172 3.04 -12.28 4.96
C LEU A 172 3.81 -13.19 5.93
N ALA A 173 3.87 -14.50 5.66
CA ALA A 173 4.59 -15.44 6.50
C ALA A 173 6.12 -15.21 6.52
N LEU A 174 6.65 -14.43 5.56
CA LEU A 174 8.06 -14.04 5.50
C LEU A 174 8.37 -12.80 6.37
N GLU A 175 7.36 -12.06 6.82
CA GLU A 175 7.55 -10.86 7.66
C GLU A 175 8.50 -11.08 8.87
N PRO A 176 8.40 -12.17 9.66
CA PRO A 176 9.29 -12.40 10.79
C PRO A 176 10.69 -12.90 10.41
N TRP A 177 10.98 -13.17 9.14
CA TRP A 177 12.27 -13.71 8.73
C TRP A 177 13.37 -12.66 8.85
N THR A 178 14.59 -13.09 9.15
CA THR A 178 15.79 -12.24 9.14
C THR A 178 16.21 -11.94 7.70
N ASP A 179 17.02 -10.88 7.51
CA ASP A 179 17.54 -10.57 6.18
C ASP A 179 18.41 -11.70 5.61
N ASP A 180 19.13 -12.46 6.46
CA ASP A 180 19.88 -13.65 6.04
C ASP A 180 18.95 -14.76 5.51
N GLN A 181 17.84 -15.05 6.20
CA GLN A 181 16.85 -16.02 5.73
C GLN A 181 16.20 -15.60 4.41
N LEU A 182 15.93 -14.30 4.25
CA LEU A 182 15.42 -13.76 2.99
C LEU A 182 16.46 -13.81 1.87
N LEU A 183 17.74 -13.57 2.18
CA LEU A 183 18.83 -13.70 1.21
C LEU A 183 19.01 -15.15 0.76
N ASP A 184 18.93 -16.13 1.66
CA ASP A 184 18.98 -17.54 1.32
C ASP A 184 17.85 -17.92 0.34
N LEU A 185 16.64 -17.43 0.57
CA LEU A 185 15.51 -17.58 -0.36
C LEU A 185 15.81 -16.94 -1.73
N ILE A 186 16.39 -15.73 -1.74
CA ILE A 186 16.70 -15.00 -2.98
C ILE A 186 17.87 -15.63 -3.75
N VAL A 187 18.85 -16.23 -3.09
CA VAL A 187 20.01 -16.87 -3.74
C VAL A 187 19.68 -18.29 -4.20
N GLY A 188 18.83 -19.00 -3.47
CA GLY A 188 18.36 -20.34 -3.84
C GLY A 188 17.36 -20.38 -5.02
N ARG A 189 17.07 -19.23 -5.65
CA ARG A 189 16.16 -19.09 -6.79
C ARG A 189 16.74 -19.58 -8.12
#